data_AF-A0A971RUN5-F1
#
_entry.id   AF-A0A971RUN5-F1
#
_cell.length_a   1.000
_cell.length_b   1.000
_cell.length_c   1.000
_cell.angle_alpha   90.00
_cell.angle_beta   90.00
_cell.angle_gamma   90.00
#
_symmetry.space_group_name_H-M   'P 1'
#
loop_
_entity.id
_entity.type
_entity.pdbx_description
1 polymer ?
#
loop_
_entity_poly.entity_id
_entity_poly.type
_entity_poly.pdbx_seq_one_letter_code
_entity_poly.pdbx_strand_id
1 'polypeptide(L)'
;MKTWMDEKADSFQDIRPIAETNIKKALQRQALRLALADQAQKGEGFQFETSLARSLLCMAGEVDTGVIDRPDTDFSVYHMPGLLLQGSYSLFSITSSGTEGWGEKEEPLLLKPEKGATPALPVCIGYLAVYSRTGNREDALRYAESYLNNLDHETQIKLYPDENRPLQPKGIEDIIARLQKEEVELAEQLKTAEGTARSQLQIDLEEKRKVKESQIGMRYHISPEVIAQFRKDMAYAFVENDDFNRLMTDHQLGFYQLFSRFQDGQISLDQYLQEAEGKLRLMRLEDE
;
A
#
# COMPACT_ATOMS: atom_id res chain seq x y z
N MET A 1 6.49 21.93 19.73
CA MET A 1 5.51 20.86 19.44
C MET A 1 6.15 19.59 19.95
N LYS A 2 5.55 18.90 20.92
CA LYS A 2 6.14 17.68 21.48
C LYS A 2 5.97 16.55 20.47
N THR A 3 7.05 15.86 20.17
CA THR A 3 7.11 14.85 19.10
C THR A 3 6.98 13.43 19.67
N TRP A 4 6.72 12.45 18.80
CA TRP A 4 6.79 11.03 19.17
C TRP A 4 8.12 10.70 19.87
N MET A 5 9.20 11.35 19.46
CA MET A 5 10.55 11.19 20.02
C MET A 5 10.64 11.65 21.48
N ASP A 6 9.85 12.65 21.90
CA ASP A 6 9.94 13.24 23.23
C ASP A 6 9.10 12.50 24.29
N GLU A 7 8.02 11.83 23.90
CA GLU A 7 7.03 11.27 24.85
C GLU A 7 6.75 9.77 24.66
N LYS A 8 7.04 9.21 23.49
CA LYS A 8 6.55 7.87 23.10
C LYS A 8 7.66 6.87 22.81
N ALA A 9 8.86 7.31 22.46
CA ALA A 9 10.01 6.43 22.22
C ALA A 9 10.28 5.48 23.41
N ASP A 10 10.25 6.01 24.64
CA ASP A 10 10.47 5.20 25.85
C ASP A 10 9.32 4.24 26.18
N SER A 11 8.10 4.58 25.73
CA SER A 11 6.87 3.79 26.01
C SER A 11 6.59 2.71 24.96
N PHE A 12 7.18 2.81 23.77
CA PHE A 12 6.95 1.91 22.64
C PHE A 12 8.29 1.38 22.10
N GLN A 13 9.05 0.71 22.97
CA GLN A 13 10.39 0.20 22.65
C GLN A 13 10.38 -0.96 21.63
N ASP A 14 9.25 -1.66 21.52
CA ASP A 14 9.08 -2.84 20.65
C ASP A 14 8.52 -2.49 19.26
N ILE A 15 8.35 -1.20 18.94
CA ILE A 15 7.76 -0.73 17.68
C ILE A 15 8.65 0.34 17.06
N ARG A 16 8.88 0.24 15.75
CA ARG A 16 9.59 1.26 14.98
C ARG A 16 8.61 2.30 14.41
N PRO A 17 8.93 3.61 14.45
CA PRO A 17 8.10 4.62 13.79
C PRO A 17 8.04 4.41 12.27
N ILE A 18 9.17 4.12 11.65
CA ILE A 18 9.30 3.82 10.21
C ILE A 18 10.12 2.53 10.08
N ALA A 19 9.70 1.61 9.20
CA ALA A 19 10.35 0.32 8.96
C ALA A 19 11.67 0.43 8.15
N GLU A 20 12.54 1.37 8.50
CA GLU A 20 13.81 1.69 7.84
C GLU A 20 14.93 1.82 8.90
N THR A 21 16.18 1.52 8.55
CA THR A 21 17.34 1.65 9.46
C THR A 21 17.80 3.10 9.60
N ASN A 22 17.89 3.80 8.47
CA ASN A 22 18.25 5.22 8.39
C ASN A 22 17.03 6.05 8.02
N ILE A 23 16.36 6.57 9.05
CA ILE A 23 15.08 7.27 8.92
C ILE A 23 15.28 8.60 8.20
N LYS A 24 16.39 9.30 8.44
CA LYS A 24 16.70 10.55 7.71
C LYS A 24 16.74 10.32 6.20
N LYS A 25 17.48 9.30 5.77
CA LYS A 25 17.59 8.95 4.34
C LYS A 25 16.23 8.52 3.78
N ALA A 26 15.45 7.76 4.54
CA ALA A 26 14.10 7.36 4.13
C ALA A 26 13.17 8.57 3.93
N LEU A 27 13.18 9.53 4.86
CA LEU A 27 12.38 10.76 4.74
C LEU A 27 12.79 11.59 3.51
N GLN A 28 14.08 11.74 3.26
CA GLN A 28 14.58 12.46 2.08
C GLN A 28 14.16 11.76 0.78
N ARG A 29 14.26 10.42 0.72
CA ARG A 29 13.82 9.62 -0.43
C ARG A 29 12.32 9.78 -0.68
N GLN A 30 11.52 9.76 0.38
CA GLN A 30 10.07 9.96 0.28
C GLN A 30 9.72 11.40 -0.15
N ALA A 31 10.45 12.40 0.34
CA ALA A 31 10.30 13.79 -0.08
C ALA A 31 10.52 13.97 -1.59
N LEU A 32 11.61 13.39 -2.14
CA LEU A 32 11.86 13.41 -3.57
C LEU A 32 10.77 12.67 -4.36
N ARG A 33 10.39 11.47 -3.91
CA ARG A 33 9.33 10.67 -4.54
C ARG A 33 8.00 11.43 -4.59
N LEU A 34 7.63 12.12 -3.52
CA LEU A 34 6.40 12.94 -3.47
C LEU A 34 6.45 14.12 -4.45
N ALA A 35 7.59 14.80 -4.56
CA ALA A 35 7.73 15.91 -5.50
C ALA A 35 7.61 15.45 -6.96
N LEU A 36 8.25 14.33 -7.31
CA LEU A 36 8.16 13.78 -8.67
C LEU A 36 6.76 13.19 -8.95
N ALA A 37 6.13 12.56 -7.97
CA ALA A 37 4.80 11.98 -8.11
C ALA A 37 3.73 13.06 -8.33
N ASP A 38 3.86 14.21 -7.68
CA ASP A 38 3.00 15.39 -7.91
C ASP A 38 3.11 15.89 -9.37
N GLN A 39 4.33 15.99 -9.91
CA GLN A 39 4.55 16.37 -11.31
C GLN A 39 3.96 15.34 -12.28
N ALA A 40 4.22 14.04 -12.04
CA ALA A 40 3.70 12.95 -12.86
C ALA A 40 2.17 12.91 -12.87
N GLN A 41 1.52 13.09 -11.71
CA GLN A 41 0.06 13.13 -11.60
C GLN A 41 -0.56 14.29 -12.40
N LYS A 42 0.13 15.44 -12.47
CA LYS A 42 -0.31 16.61 -13.25
C LYS A 42 -0.02 16.47 -14.75
N GLY A 43 0.69 15.41 -15.18
CA GLY A 43 1.16 15.26 -16.54
C GLY A 43 2.24 16.26 -16.92
N GLU A 44 2.93 16.83 -15.92
CA GLU A 44 4.04 17.76 -16.13
C GLU A 44 5.33 16.97 -16.39
N GLY A 45 6.20 17.52 -17.23
CA GLY A 45 7.53 16.95 -17.41
C GLY A 45 8.36 17.10 -16.13
N PHE A 46 9.16 16.07 -15.79
CA PHE A 46 9.94 16.08 -14.56
C PHE A 46 10.88 17.29 -14.42
N GLN A 47 11.04 17.81 -13.22
CA GLN A 47 11.98 18.88 -12.89
C GLN A 47 12.47 18.71 -11.44
N PHE A 48 13.78 18.89 -11.23
CA PHE A 48 14.36 18.86 -9.89
C PHE A 48 14.36 20.26 -9.27
N GLU A 49 14.63 21.31 -10.05
CA GLU A 49 14.69 22.70 -9.57
C GLU A 49 13.29 23.32 -9.32
N THR A 50 12.44 22.65 -8.54
CA THR A 50 11.12 23.14 -8.15
C THR A 50 11.08 23.62 -6.70
N SER A 51 10.20 24.58 -6.42
CA SER A 51 9.94 25.05 -5.05
C SER A 51 9.46 23.92 -4.15
N LEU A 52 8.62 23.01 -4.68
CA LEU A 52 8.10 21.86 -3.95
C LEU A 52 9.21 20.87 -3.58
N ALA A 53 10.03 20.44 -4.54
CA ALA A 53 11.13 19.51 -4.27
C ALA A 53 12.10 20.07 -3.22
N ARG A 54 12.47 21.35 -3.37
CA ARG A 54 13.28 22.08 -2.41
C ARG A 54 12.64 22.10 -1.02
N SER A 55 11.37 22.47 -0.93
CA SER A 55 10.67 22.57 0.36
C SER A 55 10.58 21.21 1.05
N LEU A 56 10.22 20.15 0.33
CA LEU A 56 10.08 18.80 0.90
C LEU A 56 11.43 18.24 1.36
N LEU A 57 12.49 18.40 0.56
CA LEU A 57 13.83 17.94 0.93
C LEU A 57 14.42 18.74 2.10
N CYS A 58 14.12 20.04 2.17
CA CYS A 58 14.48 20.88 3.31
C CYS A 58 13.78 20.39 4.58
N MET A 59 12.45 20.24 4.55
CA MET A 59 11.67 19.73 5.69
C MET A 59 12.16 18.35 6.14
N ALA A 60 12.43 17.43 5.20
CA ALA A 60 12.97 16.11 5.53
C ALA A 60 14.36 16.17 6.18
N GLY A 61 15.20 17.15 5.79
CA GLY A 61 16.53 17.36 6.36
C GLY A 61 16.53 17.97 7.77
N GLU A 62 15.47 18.70 8.13
CA GLU A 62 15.29 19.37 9.43
C GLU A 62 14.74 18.43 10.52
N VAL A 63 14.18 17.27 10.15
CA VAL A 63 13.73 16.28 11.14
C VAL A 63 14.93 15.70 11.88
N ASP A 64 14.99 15.90 13.20
CA ASP A 64 15.98 15.27 14.06
C ASP A 64 15.63 13.80 14.26
N THR A 65 16.34 12.90 13.58
CA THR A 65 16.15 11.46 13.66
C THR A 65 17.18 10.77 14.54
N GLY A 66 18.13 11.50 15.15
CA GLY A 66 19.31 10.91 15.78
C GLY A 66 19.02 9.96 16.95
N VAL A 67 17.89 10.14 17.63
CA VAL A 67 17.45 9.29 18.77
C VAL A 67 16.93 7.92 18.31
N ILE A 68 16.45 7.82 17.07
CA ILE A 68 15.79 6.63 16.51
C ILE A 68 16.55 6.01 15.33
N ASP A 69 17.45 6.77 14.70
CA ASP A 69 18.34 6.28 13.66
C ASP A 69 19.25 5.20 14.21
N ARG A 70 19.40 4.12 13.45
CA ARG A 70 20.29 3.03 13.78
C ARG A 70 21.30 2.83 12.65
N PRO A 71 22.51 2.35 12.96
CA PRO A 71 23.45 2.03 11.91
C PRO A 71 22.87 0.93 11.01
N ASP A 72 23.17 0.97 9.71
CA ASP A 72 22.67 0.00 8.73
C ASP A 72 23.11 -1.45 9.02
N THR A 73 24.02 -1.65 9.97
CA THR A 73 24.48 -2.95 10.45
C THR A 73 23.70 -3.46 11.67
N ASP A 74 22.76 -2.69 12.22
CA ASP A 74 21.93 -3.12 13.35
C ASP A 74 20.75 -3.99 12.87
N PHE A 75 20.99 -5.30 12.81
CA PHE A 75 19.95 -6.27 12.46
C PHE A 75 19.01 -6.62 13.60
N SER A 76 19.24 -6.09 14.83
CA SER A 76 18.41 -6.42 15.99
C SER A 76 16.97 -5.94 15.83
N VAL A 77 16.71 -4.99 14.93
CA VAL A 77 15.39 -4.35 14.80
C VAL A 77 14.47 -4.94 13.74
N TYR A 78 14.95 -5.88 12.94
CA TYR A 78 14.18 -6.39 11.79
C TYR A 78 12.92 -7.14 12.23
N HIS A 79 12.93 -7.71 13.42
CA HIS A 79 11.76 -8.39 13.99
C HIS A 79 10.73 -7.43 14.60
N MET A 80 11.07 -6.15 14.78
CA MET A 80 10.13 -5.17 15.35
C MET A 80 9.20 -4.63 14.25
N PRO A 81 7.88 -4.60 14.48
CA PRO A 81 6.93 -4.03 13.53
C PRO A 81 7.17 -2.52 13.35
N GLY A 82 6.91 -2.02 12.14
CA GLY A 82 6.93 -0.58 11.83
C GLY A 82 5.52 0.01 11.82
N LEU A 83 5.32 1.18 12.42
CA LEU A 83 4.05 1.92 12.34
C LEU A 83 3.80 2.44 10.92
N LEU A 84 4.86 2.93 10.28
CA LEU A 84 4.85 3.36 8.90
C LEU A 84 5.80 2.46 8.09
N LEU A 85 5.26 1.89 7.03
CA LEU A 85 6.02 1.10 6.08
C LEU A 85 5.75 1.61 4.67
N GLN A 86 6.79 1.62 3.86
CA GLN A 86 6.65 1.86 2.44
C GLN A 86 6.23 0.54 1.79
N GLY A 87 4.95 0.43 1.46
CA GLY A 87 4.37 -0.77 0.85
C GLY A 87 3.96 -0.57 -0.60
N SER A 88 3.70 -1.69 -1.28
CA SER A 88 2.96 -1.65 -2.55
C SER A 88 1.47 -1.51 -2.26
N TYR A 89 0.82 -0.55 -2.93
CA TYR A 89 -0.62 -0.40 -2.84
C TYR A 89 -1.30 -1.40 -3.78
N SER A 90 -2.07 -2.32 -3.22
CA SER A 90 -2.84 -3.28 -4.01
C SER A 90 -4.16 -3.61 -3.33
N LEU A 91 -5.13 -4.07 -4.12
CA LEU A 91 -6.41 -4.58 -3.60
C LEU A 91 -6.19 -5.70 -2.57
N PHE A 92 -5.17 -6.54 -2.78
CA PHE A 92 -4.78 -7.57 -1.82
C PHE A 92 -4.31 -6.97 -0.50
N SER A 93 -3.44 -5.97 -0.51
CA SER A 93 -2.91 -5.34 0.71
C SER A 93 -4.03 -4.79 1.61
N ILE A 94 -5.05 -4.15 1.01
CA ILE A 94 -6.23 -3.61 1.73
C ILE A 94 -7.13 -4.75 2.25
N THR A 95 -7.17 -5.86 1.52
CA THR A 95 -7.95 -7.04 1.88
C THR A 95 -7.32 -7.75 3.09
N SER A 96 -6.02 -8.02 3.03
CA SER A 96 -5.26 -8.74 4.05
C SER A 96 -5.20 -7.97 5.37
N SER A 97 -5.14 -6.63 5.31
CA SER A 97 -5.19 -5.80 6.52
C SER A 97 -6.53 -5.89 7.27
N GLY A 98 -7.60 -6.36 6.64
CA GLY A 98 -8.88 -6.62 7.28
C GLY A 98 -8.99 -7.97 8.00
N THR A 99 -8.02 -8.87 7.82
CA THR A 99 -8.14 -10.29 8.25
C THR A 99 -7.28 -10.69 9.44
N GLU A 100 -6.38 -9.81 9.89
CA GLU A 100 -5.38 -10.10 10.92
C GLU A 100 -5.71 -9.40 12.25
N GLY A 101 -5.09 -9.85 13.35
CA GLY A 101 -5.49 -9.49 14.71
C GLY A 101 -5.36 -7.99 15.05
N TRP A 102 -5.78 -7.60 16.25
CA TRP A 102 -5.54 -6.25 16.77
C TRP A 102 -4.03 -5.94 16.74
N GLY A 103 -3.59 -5.08 15.81
CA GLY A 103 -2.18 -4.70 15.63
C GLY A 103 -1.60 -4.97 14.22
N GLU A 104 -2.33 -5.68 13.35
CA GLU A 104 -1.83 -6.11 12.03
C GLU A 104 -2.60 -5.47 10.85
N LYS A 105 -3.56 -4.59 11.15
CA LYS A 105 -4.30 -3.84 10.13
C LYS A 105 -3.48 -2.67 9.59
N GLU A 106 -2.90 -2.85 8.42
CA GLU A 106 -2.33 -1.77 7.60
C GLU A 106 -3.43 -0.94 6.93
N GLU A 107 -3.43 0.37 7.17
CA GLU A 107 -4.31 1.31 6.45
C GLU A 107 -3.47 2.12 5.46
N PRO A 108 -3.91 2.24 4.19
CA PRO A 108 -3.15 3.00 3.21
C PRO A 108 -3.11 4.49 3.58
N LEU A 109 -1.90 5.05 3.64
CA LEU A 109 -1.66 6.46 3.89
C LEU A 109 -1.19 7.16 2.61
N LEU A 110 -2.13 7.81 1.92
CA LEU A 110 -1.82 8.64 0.75
C LEU A 110 -1.31 10.01 1.21
N LEU A 111 0.02 10.17 1.19
CA LEU A 111 0.68 11.41 1.56
C LEU A 111 0.44 12.51 0.51
N LYS A 112 0.13 13.71 1.00
CA LYS A 112 -0.02 14.91 0.17
C LYS A 112 1.32 15.66 0.15
N PRO A 113 1.73 16.20 -1.02
CA PRO A 113 2.96 16.96 -1.13
C PRO A 113 2.90 18.28 -0.33
N GLU A 114 1.71 18.86 -0.19
CA GLU A 114 1.45 20.05 0.62
C GLU A 114 0.02 20.08 1.16
N LYS A 115 -0.24 21.00 2.10
CA LYS A 115 -1.57 21.15 2.70
C LYS A 115 -2.58 21.59 1.63
N GLY A 116 -3.62 20.79 1.45
CA GLY A 116 -4.69 21.07 0.49
C GLY A 116 -4.46 20.49 -0.92
N ALA A 117 -3.26 19.96 -1.19
CA ALA A 117 -3.01 19.26 -2.44
C ALA A 117 -3.74 17.91 -2.53
N THR A 118 -3.84 17.42 -3.76
CA THR A 118 -4.25 16.07 -4.09
C THR A 118 -3.06 15.13 -3.86
N PRO A 119 -3.24 13.96 -3.24
CA PRO A 119 -2.16 12.97 -3.17
C PRO A 119 -1.96 12.32 -4.54
N ALA A 120 -0.76 11.83 -4.79
CA ALA A 120 -0.44 11.04 -5.99
C ALA A 120 -0.22 9.58 -5.61
N LEU A 121 -0.92 8.67 -6.29
CA LEU A 121 -0.77 7.23 -6.07
C LEU A 121 -0.06 6.58 -7.28
N PRO A 122 1.24 6.30 -7.18
CA PRO A 122 1.93 5.59 -8.25
C PRO A 122 1.39 4.16 -8.39
N VAL A 123 1.11 3.73 -9.62
CA VAL A 123 0.76 2.34 -9.95
C VAL A 123 1.61 1.81 -11.10
N CYS A 124 1.97 0.53 -11.01
CA CYS A 124 2.61 -0.19 -12.10
C CYS A 124 1.56 -0.97 -12.88
N ILE A 125 1.68 -0.98 -14.22
CA ILE A 125 0.80 -1.76 -15.09
C ILE A 125 1.60 -2.79 -15.88
N GLY A 126 1.04 -3.99 -16.01
CA GLY A 126 1.54 -5.03 -16.89
C GLY A 126 0.85 -4.94 -18.25
N TYR A 127 1.60 -5.16 -19.33
CA TYR A 127 1.07 -5.17 -20.69
C TYR A 127 1.11 -6.58 -21.29
N LEU A 128 0.02 -6.98 -21.93
CA LEU A 128 0.00 -8.12 -22.84
C LEU A 128 0.23 -7.62 -24.26
N ALA A 129 1.33 -8.02 -24.89
CA ALA A 129 1.67 -7.61 -26.25
C ALA A 129 1.73 -8.83 -27.18
N VAL A 130 1.13 -8.71 -28.37
CA VAL A 130 1.24 -9.71 -29.44
C VAL A 130 2.31 -9.27 -30.42
N TYR A 131 3.34 -10.11 -30.59
CA TYR A 131 4.42 -9.81 -31.53
C TYR A 131 3.91 -9.75 -32.98
N SER A 132 4.08 -8.61 -33.63
CA SER A 132 3.46 -8.32 -34.93
C SER A 132 3.96 -9.19 -36.07
N ARG A 133 5.18 -9.75 -35.98
CA ARG A 133 5.78 -10.62 -37.00
C ARG A 133 5.64 -12.12 -36.70
N THR A 134 4.73 -12.49 -35.78
CA THR A 134 4.42 -13.90 -35.54
C THR A 134 3.83 -14.54 -36.81
N GLY A 135 4.28 -15.75 -37.14
CA GLY A 135 3.71 -16.54 -38.25
C GLY A 135 2.27 -17.00 -37.97
N ASN A 136 1.86 -17.03 -36.71
CA ASN A 136 0.56 -17.55 -36.26
C ASN A 136 -0.26 -16.45 -35.56
N ARG A 137 -0.52 -15.35 -36.29
CA ARG A 137 -1.17 -14.16 -35.73
C ARG A 137 -2.57 -14.44 -35.18
N GLU A 138 -3.36 -15.23 -35.90
CA GLU A 138 -4.72 -15.56 -35.48
C GLU A 138 -4.74 -16.33 -34.15
N ASP A 139 -3.85 -17.29 -33.97
CA ASP A 139 -3.78 -18.07 -32.73
C ASP A 139 -3.28 -17.25 -31.56
N ALA A 140 -2.33 -16.34 -31.78
CA ALA A 140 -1.88 -15.41 -30.74
C ALA A 140 -3.00 -14.47 -30.27
N LEU A 141 -3.82 -13.97 -31.21
CA LEU A 141 -5.00 -13.17 -30.88
C LEU A 141 -6.05 -13.99 -30.12
N ARG A 142 -6.34 -15.21 -30.58
CA ARG A 142 -7.28 -16.12 -29.93
C ARG A 142 -6.85 -16.46 -28.50
N TYR A 143 -5.55 -16.63 -28.27
CA TYR A 143 -4.99 -16.81 -26.94
C TYR A 143 -5.20 -15.58 -26.06
N ALA A 144 -4.90 -14.38 -26.57
CA ALA A 144 -5.09 -13.13 -25.83
C ALA A 144 -6.57 -12.90 -25.47
N GLU A 145 -7.49 -13.13 -26.41
CA GLU A 145 -8.94 -13.08 -26.16
C GLU A 145 -9.36 -14.10 -25.10
N SER A 146 -8.88 -15.35 -25.20
CA SER A 146 -9.18 -16.37 -24.21
C SER A 146 -8.63 -16.00 -22.83
N TYR A 147 -7.44 -15.40 -22.75
CA TYR A 147 -6.86 -14.94 -21.50
C TYR A 147 -7.73 -13.84 -20.86
N LEU A 148 -8.11 -12.83 -21.63
CA LEU A 148 -8.98 -11.73 -21.16
C LEU A 148 -10.36 -12.22 -20.72
N ASN A 149 -10.94 -13.20 -21.42
CA ASN A 149 -12.24 -13.78 -21.07
C ASN A 149 -12.20 -14.67 -19.81
N ASN A 150 -11.01 -15.04 -19.32
CA ASN A 150 -10.82 -15.93 -18.17
C ASN A 150 -10.04 -15.27 -17.02
N LEU A 151 -9.98 -13.93 -16.98
CA LEU A 151 -9.44 -13.21 -15.83
C LEU A 151 -10.23 -13.54 -14.58
N ASP A 152 -9.52 -13.78 -13.47
CA ASP A 152 -10.15 -13.98 -12.18
C ASP A 152 -10.89 -12.72 -11.71
N HIS A 153 -11.86 -12.89 -10.81
CA HIS A 153 -12.71 -11.78 -10.37
C HIS A 153 -11.93 -10.66 -9.65
N GLU A 154 -10.85 -10.98 -8.93
CA GLU A 154 -10.03 -9.96 -8.28
C GLU A 154 -9.33 -9.08 -9.33
N THR A 155 -8.79 -9.69 -10.37
CA THR A 155 -8.21 -8.97 -11.51
C THR A 155 -9.27 -8.17 -12.27
N GLN A 156 -10.48 -8.70 -12.44
CA GLN A 156 -11.59 -7.96 -13.03
C GLN A 156 -11.95 -6.71 -12.20
N ILE A 157 -11.99 -6.80 -10.86
CA ILE A 157 -12.16 -5.62 -9.99
C ILE A 157 -11.02 -4.63 -10.23
N LYS A 158 -9.76 -5.06 -10.38
CA LYS A 158 -8.65 -4.13 -10.61
C LYS A 158 -8.75 -3.40 -11.96
N LEU A 159 -9.19 -4.09 -13.02
CA LEU A 159 -9.13 -3.59 -14.40
C LEU A 159 -10.43 -2.95 -14.91
N TYR A 160 -11.60 -3.36 -14.39
CA TYR A 160 -12.90 -2.89 -14.86
C TYR A 160 -13.53 -1.96 -13.81
N PRO A 161 -13.67 -0.65 -14.10
CA PRO A 161 -14.18 0.33 -13.13
C PRO A 161 -15.58 -0.02 -12.56
N ASP A 162 -16.42 -0.64 -13.39
CA ASP A 162 -17.79 -0.99 -13.04
C ASP A 162 -17.92 -2.33 -12.32
N GLU A 163 -16.87 -3.15 -12.30
CA GLU A 163 -16.87 -4.44 -11.59
C GLU A 163 -16.68 -4.22 -10.09
N ASN A 164 -17.76 -4.27 -9.32
CA ASN A 164 -17.74 -4.01 -7.88
C ASN A 164 -18.41 -5.13 -7.08
N ARG A 165 -18.51 -6.34 -7.65
CA ARG A 165 -19.11 -7.49 -6.96
C ARG A 165 -18.15 -7.97 -5.86
N PRO A 166 -18.58 -8.03 -4.59
CA PRO A 166 -17.78 -8.58 -3.50
C PRO A 166 -17.43 -10.04 -3.74
N LEU A 167 -16.27 -10.47 -3.24
CA LEU A 167 -15.83 -11.86 -3.32
C LEU A 167 -16.08 -12.58 -2.00
N GLN A 168 -16.81 -13.68 -2.05
CA GLN A 168 -17.19 -14.48 -0.89
C GLN A 168 -16.67 -15.91 -1.03
N PRO A 169 -16.28 -16.58 0.08
CA PRO A 169 -16.05 -18.02 0.05
C PRO A 169 -17.29 -18.78 -0.40
N LYS A 170 -17.10 -19.84 -1.20
CA LYS A 170 -18.20 -20.66 -1.69
C LYS A 170 -18.98 -21.29 -0.52
N GLY A 171 -20.30 -21.11 -0.49
CA GLY A 171 -21.19 -21.70 0.50
C GLY A 171 -21.20 -21.00 1.86
N ILE A 172 -20.52 -19.86 2.01
CA ILE A 172 -20.46 -19.13 3.30
C ILE A 172 -21.84 -18.66 3.77
N GLU A 173 -22.70 -18.20 2.84
CA GLU A 173 -24.05 -17.75 3.15
C GLU A 173 -24.92 -18.90 3.68
N ASP A 174 -24.78 -20.11 3.12
CA ASP A 174 -25.49 -21.30 3.58
C ASP A 174 -25.03 -21.70 4.99
N ILE A 175 -23.73 -21.60 5.26
CA ILE A 175 -23.15 -21.86 6.59
C ILE A 175 -23.69 -20.86 7.62
N ILE A 176 -23.67 -19.57 7.30
CA ILE A 176 -24.16 -18.50 8.18
C ILE A 176 -25.67 -18.69 8.43
N ALA A 177 -26.46 -18.97 7.39
CA ALA A 177 -27.90 -19.20 7.52
C ALA A 177 -28.21 -20.42 8.40
N ARG A 178 -27.46 -21.52 8.23
CA ARG A 178 -27.59 -22.72 9.09
C ARG A 178 -27.28 -22.40 10.55
N LEU A 179 -26.15 -21.73 10.83
CA LEU A 179 -25.76 -21.35 12.18
C LEU A 179 -26.77 -20.40 12.84
N GLN A 180 -27.32 -19.46 12.07
CA GLN A 180 -28.37 -18.56 12.53
C GLN A 180 -29.65 -19.33 12.92
N LYS A 181 -30.02 -20.35 12.14
CA LYS A 181 -31.17 -21.21 12.45
C LYS A 181 -30.92 -22.03 13.73
N GLU A 182 -29.75 -22.66 13.84
CA GLU A 182 -29.36 -23.42 15.04
C GLU A 182 -29.36 -22.55 16.30
N GLU A 183 -28.90 -21.30 16.21
CA GLU A 183 -28.94 -20.35 17.34
C GLU A 183 -30.38 -20.06 17.79
N VAL A 184 -31.30 -19.85 16.84
CA VAL A 184 -32.72 -19.62 17.15
C VAL A 184 -33.35 -20.84 17.81
N GLU A 185 -33.10 -22.04 17.28
CA GLU A 185 -33.60 -23.30 17.83
C GLU A 185 -33.10 -23.53 19.27
N LEU A 186 -31.80 -23.30 19.54
CA LEU A 186 -31.24 -23.40 20.88
C LEU A 186 -31.81 -22.34 21.84
N ALA A 187 -31.98 -21.10 21.38
CA ALA A 187 -32.58 -20.04 22.17
C ALA A 187 -34.04 -20.33 22.53
N GLU A 188 -34.79 -21.04 21.68
CA GLU A 188 -36.13 -21.51 21.98
C GLU A 188 -36.14 -22.63 23.00
N GLN A 189 -35.28 -23.64 22.86
CA GLN A 189 -35.13 -24.73 23.84
C GLN A 189 -34.75 -24.22 25.23
N LEU A 190 -33.94 -23.15 25.29
CA LEU A 190 -33.55 -22.50 26.54
C LEU A 190 -34.74 -21.93 27.33
N LYS A 191 -35.86 -21.59 26.68
CA LYS A 191 -37.05 -21.02 27.34
C LYS A 191 -37.73 -22.04 28.23
N THR A 192 -37.67 -23.33 27.88
CA THR A 192 -38.35 -24.42 28.58
C THR A 192 -37.39 -25.32 29.38
N ALA A 193 -36.09 -25.11 29.27
CA ALA A 193 -35.07 -25.89 29.97
C ALA A 193 -34.84 -25.41 31.41
N GLU A 194 -34.66 -26.38 32.33
CA GLU A 194 -34.38 -26.16 33.75
C GLU A 194 -33.14 -26.96 34.20
N GLY A 195 -32.58 -26.57 35.35
CA GLY A 195 -31.45 -27.28 35.97
C GLY A 195 -30.22 -27.37 35.07
N THR A 196 -29.56 -28.54 35.09
CA THR A 196 -28.33 -28.80 34.34
C THR A 196 -28.51 -28.71 32.82
N ALA A 197 -29.69 -29.06 32.29
CA ALA A 197 -30.00 -28.94 30.87
C ALA A 197 -30.02 -27.47 30.41
N ARG A 198 -30.51 -26.55 31.25
CA ARG A 198 -30.47 -25.12 30.97
C ARG A 198 -29.05 -24.60 30.89
N SER A 199 -28.20 -24.99 31.84
CA SER A 199 -26.79 -24.57 31.86
C SER A 199 -26.03 -25.08 30.63
N GLN A 200 -26.27 -26.32 30.20
CA GLN A 200 -25.62 -26.87 29.00
C GLN A 200 -26.07 -26.12 27.74
N LEU A 201 -27.38 -25.90 27.56
CA LEU A 201 -27.90 -25.16 26.40
C LEU A 201 -27.39 -23.70 26.34
N GLN A 202 -27.09 -23.07 27.49
CA GLN A 202 -26.47 -21.74 27.52
C GLN A 202 -25.04 -21.76 26.97
N ILE A 203 -24.25 -22.78 27.34
CA ILE A 203 -22.89 -22.98 26.83
C ILE A 203 -22.95 -23.23 25.31
N ASP A 204 -23.80 -24.15 24.87
CA ASP A 204 -23.95 -24.50 23.46
C ASP A 204 -24.37 -23.27 22.63
N LEU A 205 -25.28 -22.44 23.14
CA LEU A 205 -25.71 -21.20 22.49
C LEU A 205 -24.57 -20.19 22.36
N GLU A 206 -23.76 -20.03 23.40
CA GLU A 206 -22.62 -19.12 23.38
C GLU A 206 -21.53 -19.58 22.40
N GLU A 207 -21.23 -20.88 22.38
CA GLU A 207 -20.31 -21.47 21.41
C GLU A 207 -20.82 -21.28 19.98
N LYS A 208 -22.12 -21.50 19.73
CA LYS A 208 -22.72 -21.30 18.41
C LYS A 208 -22.65 -19.84 17.96
N ARG A 209 -22.87 -18.88 18.87
CA ARG A 209 -22.69 -17.46 18.58
C ARG A 209 -21.26 -17.14 18.19
N LYS A 210 -20.28 -17.63 18.94
CA LYS A 210 -18.85 -17.44 18.62
C LYS A 210 -18.49 -18.01 17.25
N VAL A 211 -18.95 -19.22 16.93
CA VAL A 211 -18.73 -19.83 15.62
C VAL A 211 -19.39 -19.00 14.51
N LYS A 212 -20.64 -18.55 14.71
CA LYS A 212 -21.36 -17.71 13.75
C LYS A 212 -20.64 -16.37 13.53
N GLU A 213 -20.23 -15.69 14.59
CA GLU A 213 -19.48 -14.43 14.51
C GLU A 213 -18.16 -14.61 13.77
N SER A 214 -17.44 -15.72 14.02
CA SER A 214 -16.24 -16.08 13.26
C SER A 214 -16.54 -16.27 11.76
N GLN A 215 -17.62 -16.99 11.40
CA GLN A 215 -18.01 -17.17 9.99
C GLN A 215 -18.44 -15.86 9.33
N ILE A 216 -19.12 -14.96 10.07
CA ILE A 216 -19.47 -13.62 9.60
C ILE A 216 -18.19 -12.79 9.36
N GLY A 217 -17.19 -12.90 10.23
CA GLY A 217 -15.88 -12.27 10.02
C GLY A 217 -15.16 -12.77 8.76
N MET A 218 -15.39 -14.03 8.37
CA MET A 218 -14.85 -14.64 7.15
C MET A 218 -15.79 -14.53 5.93
N ARG A 219 -16.88 -13.74 6.02
CA ARG A 219 -17.93 -13.69 4.98
C ARG A 219 -17.39 -13.26 3.61
N TYR A 220 -16.36 -12.43 3.59
CA TYR A 220 -15.78 -11.89 2.37
C TYR A 220 -14.30 -12.22 2.29
N HIS A 221 -13.88 -12.68 1.11
CA HIS A 221 -12.49 -12.54 0.69
C HIS A 221 -12.21 -11.08 0.32
N ILE A 222 -13.08 -10.42 -0.45
CA ILE A 222 -12.99 -8.98 -0.73
C ILE A 222 -14.34 -8.35 -0.43
N SER A 223 -14.37 -7.48 0.58
CA SER A 223 -15.61 -6.86 1.06
C SER A 223 -16.04 -5.67 0.19
N PRO A 224 -17.32 -5.27 0.22
CA PRO A 224 -17.78 -4.05 -0.44
C PRO A 224 -16.99 -2.80 -0.01
N GLU A 225 -16.60 -2.70 1.26
CA GLU A 225 -15.87 -1.58 1.83
C GLU A 225 -14.45 -1.51 1.28
N VAL A 226 -13.79 -2.66 1.13
CA VAL A 226 -12.46 -2.76 0.51
C VAL A 226 -12.51 -2.30 -0.94
N ILE A 227 -13.52 -2.74 -1.71
CA ILE A 227 -13.70 -2.29 -3.10
C ILE A 227 -13.93 -0.78 -3.14
N ALA A 228 -14.81 -0.24 -2.29
CA ALA A 228 -15.08 1.20 -2.25
C ALA A 228 -13.83 2.02 -1.91
N GLN A 229 -13.02 1.57 -0.95
CA GLN A 229 -11.76 2.22 -0.60
C GLN A 229 -10.75 2.15 -1.75
N PHE A 230 -10.61 0.99 -2.38
CA PHE A 230 -9.75 0.82 -3.56
C PHE A 230 -10.14 1.77 -4.70
N ARG A 231 -11.44 1.90 -5.01
CA ARG A 231 -11.95 2.84 -6.03
C ARG A 231 -11.63 4.29 -5.70
N LYS A 232 -11.86 4.67 -4.44
CA LYS A 232 -11.59 6.03 -3.94
C LYS A 232 -10.12 6.40 -4.09
N ASP A 233 -9.21 5.49 -3.76
CA ASP A 233 -7.77 5.74 -3.84
C ASP A 233 -7.25 5.70 -5.27
N MET A 234 -7.77 4.79 -6.10
CA MET A 234 -7.43 4.70 -7.53
C MET A 234 -7.83 5.97 -8.32
N ALA A 235 -8.71 6.82 -7.78
CA ALA A 235 -8.98 8.14 -8.36
C ALA A 235 -7.74 9.07 -8.37
N TYR A 236 -6.72 8.75 -7.56
CA TYR A 236 -5.46 9.47 -7.49
C TYR A 236 -4.31 8.76 -8.22
N ALA A 237 -4.60 7.65 -8.90
CA ALA A 237 -3.59 6.81 -9.50
C ALA A 237 -2.96 7.46 -10.74
N PHE A 238 -1.64 7.33 -10.88
CA PHE A 238 -0.93 7.59 -12.12
C PHE A 238 -0.01 6.41 -12.44
N VAL A 239 0.20 6.14 -13.73
CA VAL A 239 1.09 5.06 -14.16
C VAL A 239 2.54 5.51 -13.98
N GLU A 240 3.32 4.78 -13.17
CA GLU A 240 4.78 4.97 -13.13
C GLU A 240 5.35 4.61 -14.51
N ASN A 241 5.87 5.62 -15.22
CA ASN A 241 6.55 5.41 -16.48
C ASN A 241 8.04 5.08 -16.25
N ASP A 242 8.72 4.72 -17.34
CA ASP A 242 10.14 4.35 -17.28
C ASP A 242 10.99 5.52 -16.74
N ASP A 243 10.68 6.75 -17.14
CA ASP A 243 11.35 7.96 -16.65
C ASP A 243 11.26 8.11 -15.13
N PHE A 244 10.07 7.99 -14.55
CA PHE A 244 9.87 8.08 -13.10
C PHE A 244 10.74 7.06 -12.36
N ASN A 245 10.77 5.81 -12.85
CA ASN A 245 11.60 4.75 -12.30
C ASN A 245 13.09 5.04 -12.46
N ARG A 246 13.51 5.54 -13.64
CA ARG A 246 14.90 5.88 -13.91
C ARG A 246 15.40 6.98 -12.96
N LEU A 247 14.62 8.03 -12.74
CA LEU A 247 14.99 9.13 -11.86
C LEU A 247 15.13 8.69 -10.39
N MET A 248 14.41 7.66 -9.97
CA MET A 248 14.43 7.16 -8.60
C MET A 248 15.47 6.06 -8.33
N THR A 249 15.75 5.21 -9.33
CA THR A 249 16.47 3.94 -9.10
C THR A 249 17.64 3.67 -10.04
N ASP A 250 17.82 4.48 -11.08
CA ASP A 250 18.83 4.19 -12.11
C ASP A 250 20.26 4.50 -11.62
N HIS A 251 21.07 3.44 -11.58
CA HIS A 251 22.50 3.51 -11.27
C HIS A 251 23.36 3.90 -12.48
N GLN A 252 22.91 3.65 -13.70
CA GLN A 252 23.60 3.94 -14.96
C GLN A 252 23.57 5.45 -15.27
N LEU A 253 22.42 6.10 -15.12
CA LEU A 253 22.27 7.55 -15.32
C LEU A 253 22.85 8.37 -14.14
N GLY A 254 23.16 7.69 -13.03
CA GLY A 254 23.84 8.25 -11.87
C GLY A 254 22.98 9.15 -10.98
N PHE A 255 21.66 9.17 -11.16
CA PHE A 255 20.73 9.89 -10.27
C PHE A 255 20.79 9.33 -8.84
N TYR A 256 20.83 8.00 -8.70
CA TYR A 256 20.96 7.35 -7.39
C TYR A 256 22.24 7.78 -6.66
N GLN A 257 23.39 7.76 -7.34
CA GLN A 257 24.67 8.14 -6.74
C GLN A 257 24.70 9.63 -6.37
N LEU A 258 24.15 10.49 -7.23
CA LEU A 258 24.03 11.91 -6.96
C LEU A 258 23.17 12.18 -5.72
N PHE A 259 22.04 11.48 -5.60
CA PHE A 259 21.18 11.60 -4.43
C PHE A 259 21.87 11.09 -3.16
N SER A 260 22.58 9.96 -3.22
CA SER A 260 23.38 9.46 -2.09
C SER A 260 24.41 10.49 -1.61
N ARG A 261 25.13 11.16 -2.51
CA ARG A 261 26.08 12.23 -2.16
C ARG A 261 25.41 13.37 -1.38
N PHE A 262 24.19 13.74 -1.76
CA PHE A 262 23.39 14.72 -1.03
C PHE A 262 22.98 14.19 0.35
N GLN A 263 22.47 12.97 0.41
CA GLN A 263 22.05 12.33 1.68
C GLN A 263 23.21 12.17 2.67
N ASP A 264 24.43 11.94 2.16
CA ASP A 264 25.66 11.84 2.95
C ASP A 264 26.30 13.20 3.26
N GLY A 265 25.69 14.31 2.82
CA GLY A 265 26.15 15.67 3.08
C GLY A 265 27.41 16.08 2.29
N GLN A 266 27.79 15.32 1.26
CA GLN A 266 28.94 15.62 0.41
C GLN A 266 28.68 16.78 -0.55
N ILE A 267 27.42 17.05 -0.86
CA ILE A 267 26.95 18.19 -1.63
C ILE A 267 25.76 18.85 -0.93
N SER A 268 25.60 20.15 -1.14
CA SER A 268 24.43 20.90 -0.66
C SER A 268 23.15 20.54 -1.43
N LEU A 269 21.99 20.88 -0.85
CA LEU A 269 20.69 20.76 -1.55
C LEU A 269 20.70 21.55 -2.87
N ASP A 270 21.26 22.76 -2.89
CA ASP A 270 21.35 23.58 -4.12
C ASP A 270 22.15 22.88 -5.21
N GLN A 271 23.31 22.34 -4.86
CA GLN A 271 24.15 21.59 -5.79
C GLN A 271 23.44 20.33 -6.29
N TYR A 272 22.75 19.60 -5.41
CA TYR A 272 21.98 18.42 -5.79
C TYR A 272 20.91 18.75 -6.84
N LEU A 273 20.06 19.76 -6.57
CA LEU A 273 18.97 20.12 -7.47
C LEU A 273 19.51 20.57 -8.83
N GLN A 274 20.58 21.38 -8.83
CA GLN A 274 21.21 21.87 -10.06
C GLN A 274 21.89 20.75 -10.88
N GLU A 275 22.64 19.86 -10.23
CA GLU A 275 23.28 18.72 -10.90
C GLU A 275 22.23 17.72 -11.44
N ALA A 276 21.15 17.49 -10.69
CA ALA A 276 20.07 16.59 -11.10
C ALA A 276 19.29 17.16 -12.28
N GLU A 277 18.99 18.46 -12.28
CA GLU A 277 18.37 19.14 -13.42
C GLU A 277 19.28 19.12 -14.65
N GLY A 278 20.59 19.34 -14.47
CA GLY A 278 21.58 19.21 -15.54
C GLY A 278 21.59 17.82 -16.17
N LYS A 279 21.57 16.77 -15.34
CA LYS A 279 21.47 15.38 -15.80
C LYS A 279 20.15 15.10 -16.53
N LEU A 280 19.04 15.61 -16.02
CA LEU A 280 17.73 15.44 -16.64
C LEU A 280 17.68 16.08 -18.03
N ARG A 281 18.30 17.25 -18.22
CA ARG A 281 18.45 17.87 -19.54
C ARG A 281 19.27 17.01 -20.50
N LEU A 282 20.35 16.39 -20.04
CA LEU A 282 21.16 15.49 -20.87
C LEU A 282 20.38 14.24 -21.28
N MET A 283 19.68 13.60 -20.35
CA MET A 283 18.83 12.43 -20.63
C MET A 283 17.82 12.75 -21.75
N ARG A 284 17.16 13.90 -21.67
CA ARG A 284 16.20 14.35 -22.70
C ARG A 284 16.83 14.57 -24.08
N LEU A 285 18.08 15.00 -24.14
CA LEU A 285 18.81 15.20 -25.40
C LEU A 285 19.29 13.87 -26.01
N GLU A 286 19.46 12.83 -25.20
CA GLU A 286 19.86 11.50 -25.67
C GLU A 286 18.67 10.67 -26.19
N ASP A 287 17.45 10.99 -25.73
CA ASP A 287 16.20 10.36 -26.16
C ASP A 287 15.56 11.04 -27.41
N GLU A 288 16.15 12.14 -27.92
CA GLU A 288 15.81 12.80 -29.20
C GLU A 288 16.59 12.22 -30.40
#